data_AF-A0A8T5DFL0-F1
#
_entry.id   AF-A0A8T5DFL0-F1
#
_cell.length_a   1.000
_cell.length_b   1.000
_cell.length_c   1.000
_cell.angle_alpha   90.00
_cell.angle_beta   90.00
_cell.angle_gamma   90.00
#
_symmetry.space_group_name_H-M   'P 1'
#
loop_
_entity.id
_entity.type
_entity.pdbx_description
1 polymer ?
#
loop_
_entity_poly.entity_id
_entity_poly.type
_entity_poly.pdbx_seq_one_letter_code
_entity_poly.pdbx_strand_id
1 'polypeptide(L)'
;MATEDCGLTKVPRTKRQHRYNQEWSFGEGNVREAFQKIFSPKRDYVLFQTVVNPEAVDILKQYVGYREEMDSPWQIRKILAEDNPRYVPGATNQGNGLKFDNNLMDSYKEVIRKIANKNVGIKNYSSYPLVYTSGVHNLDRDKKAIFWPTNYIVTDEKEEKLKSIIDNLSSDESLEILREHESPQFYKMGHIETLHKLEIAPLIRLEREWRIGAQELAMCIDFLVQMRETYRWSGPVINIDA
;
A
#
# COMPACT_ATOMS: atom_id res chain seq x y z
N MET A 1 -20.93 -50.23 30.92
CA MET A 1 -21.40 -48.89 30.47
C MET A 1 -20.16 -48.07 30.17
N ALA A 2 -19.80 -47.98 28.89
CA ALA A 2 -18.75 -47.08 28.40
C ALA A 2 -19.47 -46.04 27.55
N THR A 3 -19.43 -44.78 27.97
CA THR A 3 -19.98 -43.65 27.24
C THR A 3 -19.07 -43.36 26.04
N GLU A 4 -19.66 -43.43 24.86
CA GLU A 4 -19.04 -43.15 23.57
C GLU A 4 -18.59 -41.70 23.50
N ASP A 5 -17.29 -41.52 23.24
CA ASP A 5 -16.64 -40.23 23.07
C ASP A 5 -16.89 -39.69 21.65
N CYS A 6 -17.03 -38.37 21.58
CA CYS A 6 -17.44 -37.56 20.45
C CYS A 6 -16.88 -37.99 19.08
N GLY A 7 -17.75 -38.43 18.19
CA GLY A 7 -17.53 -38.43 16.74
C GLY A 7 -17.50 -37.01 16.17
N LEU A 8 -16.45 -36.24 16.47
CA LEU A 8 -16.12 -35.01 15.74
C LEU A 8 -15.62 -35.42 14.36
N THR A 9 -16.53 -35.47 13.39
CA THR A 9 -16.20 -35.57 11.98
C THR A 9 -15.28 -34.39 11.64
N LYS A 10 -13.98 -34.64 11.50
CA LYS A 10 -13.05 -33.66 10.92
C LYS A 10 -13.50 -33.42 9.49
N VAL A 11 -14.28 -32.36 9.28
CA VAL A 11 -14.50 -31.81 7.94
C VAL A 11 -13.12 -31.40 7.43
N PRO A 12 -12.57 -32.05 6.39
CA PRO A 12 -11.31 -31.63 5.83
C PRO A 12 -11.51 -30.18 5.38
N ARG A 13 -10.63 -29.27 5.84
CA ARG A 13 -10.55 -27.92 5.25
C ARG A 13 -10.26 -28.10 3.77
N THR A 14 -11.30 -28.17 2.94
CA THR A 14 -11.18 -28.09 1.49
C THR A 14 -10.44 -26.80 1.23
N LYS A 15 -9.24 -26.90 0.64
CA LYS A 15 -8.50 -25.75 0.11
C LYS A 15 -9.51 -24.92 -0.67
N ARG A 16 -9.95 -23.78 -0.12
CA ARG A 16 -10.75 -22.81 -0.87
C ARG A 16 -9.83 -22.35 -1.99
N GLN A 17 -10.02 -22.90 -3.19
CA GLN A 17 -9.44 -22.32 -4.39
C GLN A 17 -10.17 -20.99 -4.57
N HIS A 18 -9.56 -19.91 -4.10
CA HIS A 18 -10.04 -18.57 -4.37
C HIS A 18 -9.97 -18.38 -5.90
N ARG A 19 -11.11 -18.49 -6.58
CA ARG A 19 -11.23 -18.09 -7.98
C ARG A 19 -11.66 -16.63 -7.98
N TYR A 20 -10.85 -15.79 -8.59
CA TYR A 20 -11.16 -14.40 -8.88
C TYR A 20 -11.25 -14.27 -10.40
N ASN A 21 -12.29 -13.61 -10.89
CA ASN A 21 -12.30 -13.14 -12.27
C ASN A 21 -11.60 -11.78 -12.30
N GLN A 22 -10.59 -11.66 -13.17
CA GLN A 22 -9.87 -10.42 -13.44
C GLN A 22 -10.49 -9.77 -14.67
N GLU A 23 -10.97 -8.53 -14.53
CA GLU A 23 -11.51 -7.74 -15.63
C GLU A 23 -10.77 -6.40 -15.72
N TRP A 24 -10.39 -6.03 -16.94
CA TRP A 24 -9.75 -4.75 -17.26
C TRP A 24 -10.76 -3.85 -17.96
N SER A 25 -10.83 -2.60 -17.53
CA SER A 25 -11.62 -1.58 -18.22
C SER A 25 -10.91 -0.24 -18.18
N PHE A 26 -11.17 0.57 -19.19
CA PHE A 26 -10.86 1.99 -19.18
C PHE A 26 -12.14 2.72 -18.76
N GLY A 27 -12.04 3.62 -17.79
CA GLY A 27 -13.19 4.40 -17.34
C GLY A 27 -12.77 5.81 -16.98
N GLU A 28 -13.75 6.70 -16.80
CA GLU A 28 -13.56 8.00 -16.15
C GLU A 28 -13.10 7.74 -14.72
N GLY A 29 -11.78 7.66 -14.50
CA GLY A 29 -11.21 7.51 -13.17
C GLY A 29 -11.57 8.67 -12.27
N ASN A 30 -11.29 8.54 -10.97
CA ASN A 30 -11.32 9.66 -10.00
C ASN A 30 -10.25 10.73 -10.30
N VAL A 31 -9.67 10.70 -11.50
CA VAL A 31 -8.74 11.66 -12.07
C VAL A 31 -9.39 13.04 -12.13
N ARG A 32 -10.61 13.14 -12.68
CA ARG A 32 -11.33 14.42 -12.76
C ARG A 32 -11.62 15.00 -11.38
N GLU A 33 -12.04 14.16 -10.43
CA GLU A 33 -12.24 14.59 -9.04
C GLU A 33 -10.93 15.03 -8.37
N ALA A 34 -9.84 14.30 -8.61
CA ALA A 34 -8.51 14.62 -8.09
C ALA A 34 -8.06 16.00 -8.57
N PHE A 35 -8.28 16.31 -9.85
CA PHE A 35 -7.95 17.60 -10.45
C PHE A 35 -8.88 18.72 -10.01
N GLN A 36 -10.19 18.49 -9.96
CA GLN A 36 -11.17 19.49 -9.53
C GLN A 36 -10.89 20.03 -8.12
N LYS A 37 -10.38 19.18 -7.22
CA LYS A 37 -10.01 19.59 -5.84
C LYS A 37 -8.98 20.70 -5.77
N ILE A 38 -8.09 20.78 -6.76
CA ILE A 38 -6.93 21.70 -6.76
C ILE A 38 -6.93 22.70 -7.93
N PHE A 39 -7.92 22.59 -8.81
CA PHE A 39 -7.97 23.38 -10.03
C PHE A 39 -8.10 24.88 -9.72
N SER A 40 -7.28 25.67 -10.40
CA SER A 40 -7.27 27.12 -10.38
C SER A 40 -6.77 27.61 -11.73
N PRO A 41 -7.50 28.50 -12.42
CA PRO A 41 -7.13 28.96 -13.75
C PRO A 41 -5.87 29.84 -13.78
N LYS A 42 -5.33 30.23 -12.63
CA LYS A 42 -4.17 31.13 -12.49
C LYS A 42 -2.89 30.41 -12.10
N ARG A 43 -2.90 29.08 -12.02
CA ARG A 43 -1.78 28.29 -11.50
C ARG A 43 -1.18 27.40 -12.57
N ASP A 44 0.11 27.19 -12.42
CA ASP A 44 0.81 26.12 -13.12
C ASP A 44 0.93 24.91 -12.20
N TYR A 45 1.02 23.75 -12.84
CA TYR A 45 1.02 22.48 -12.16
C TYR A 45 2.23 21.67 -12.56
N VAL A 46 2.73 20.89 -11.60
CA VAL A 46 3.74 19.88 -11.84
C VAL A 46 3.14 18.51 -11.57
N LEU A 47 3.23 17.65 -12.58
CA LEU A 47 2.87 16.26 -12.51
C LEU A 47 4.14 15.42 -12.42
N PHE A 48 4.17 14.51 -11.48
CA PHE A 48 5.25 13.53 -11.36
C PHE A 48 4.68 12.22 -10.80
N GLN A 49 5.48 11.16 -10.84
CA GLN A 49 5.05 9.83 -10.45
C GLN A 49 5.92 9.27 -9.33
N THR A 50 5.32 8.44 -8.48
CA THR A 50 6.06 7.58 -7.55
C THR A 50 5.75 6.11 -7.80
N VAL A 51 6.72 5.27 -7.44
CA VAL A 51 6.60 3.80 -7.40
C VAL A 51 7.19 3.29 -6.08
N VAL A 52 6.92 2.03 -5.74
CA VAL A 52 7.66 1.36 -4.65
C VAL A 52 9.15 1.37 -4.95
N ASN A 53 9.96 1.61 -3.92
CA ASN A 53 11.41 1.44 -4.03
C ASN A 53 11.73 -0.07 -4.15
N PRO A 54 12.34 -0.55 -5.26
CA PRO A 54 12.72 -1.96 -5.38
C PRO A 54 13.65 -2.42 -4.25
N GLU A 55 14.52 -1.55 -3.76
CA GLU A 55 15.41 -1.83 -2.63
C GLU A 55 14.61 -2.11 -1.34
N ALA A 56 13.56 -1.33 -1.07
CA ALA A 56 12.68 -1.58 0.08
C ALA A 56 11.97 -2.94 -0.03
N VAL A 57 11.62 -3.37 -1.24
CA VAL A 57 11.03 -4.69 -1.47
C VAL A 57 12.05 -5.80 -1.20
N ASP A 58 13.27 -5.64 -1.68
CA ASP A 58 14.32 -6.66 -1.58
C ASP A 58 14.94 -6.74 -0.19
N ILE A 59 15.08 -5.61 0.51
CA ILE A 59 15.61 -5.60 1.87
C ILE A 59 14.65 -6.32 2.82
N LEU A 60 13.34 -6.06 2.75
CA LEU A 60 12.36 -6.65 3.65
C LEU A 60 12.34 -8.18 3.54
N LYS A 61 12.56 -8.74 2.35
CA LYS A 61 12.67 -10.20 2.14
C LYS A 61 13.79 -10.84 2.96
N GLN A 62 14.80 -10.07 3.36
CA GLN A 62 15.95 -10.54 4.15
C GLN A 62 15.67 -10.55 5.66
N TYR A 63 14.49 -10.11 6.11
CA TYR A 63 14.15 -10.00 7.52
C TYR A 63 12.88 -10.79 7.87
N VAL A 64 12.85 -11.27 9.11
CA VAL A 64 11.67 -11.88 9.72
C VAL A 64 11.31 -11.06 10.94
N GLY A 65 10.01 -10.78 11.08
CA GLY A 65 9.45 -10.18 12.27
C GLY A 65 8.65 -11.20 13.07
N TYR A 66 8.78 -11.15 14.39
CA TYR A 66 7.92 -11.89 15.30
C TYR A 66 7.59 -11.04 16.53
N ARG A 67 6.51 -11.40 17.21
CA ARG A 67 6.10 -10.82 18.49
C ARG A 67 5.63 -11.96 19.39
N GLU A 68 5.94 -11.86 20.68
CA GLU A 68 5.56 -12.88 21.67
C GLU A 68 4.07 -12.75 22.02
N GLU A 69 3.59 -11.51 22.14
CA GLU A 69 2.20 -11.15 22.43
C GLU A 69 1.73 -10.03 21.49
N MET A 70 0.41 -9.81 21.41
CA MET A 70 -0.17 -8.80 20.50
C MET A 70 0.32 -7.38 20.79
N ASP A 71 0.53 -7.07 22.08
CA ASP A 71 0.96 -5.76 22.57
C ASP A 71 2.48 -5.67 22.81
N SER A 72 3.22 -6.75 22.53
CA SER A 72 4.68 -6.76 22.66
C SER A 72 5.35 -6.08 21.46
N PRO A 73 6.52 -5.42 21.65
CA PRO A 73 7.29 -4.86 20.55
C PRO A 73 7.66 -5.92 19.51
N TRP A 74 7.72 -5.52 18.23
CA TRP A 74 8.21 -6.40 17.18
C TRP A 74 9.70 -6.68 17.37
N GLN A 75 10.05 -7.95 17.41
CA GLN A 75 11.44 -8.42 17.32
C GLN A 75 11.77 -8.70 15.86
N ILE A 76 12.82 -8.05 15.35
CA ILE A 76 13.24 -8.13 13.95
C ILE A 76 14.61 -8.79 13.87
N ARG A 77 14.72 -9.83 13.05
CA ARG A 77 15.98 -10.54 12.80
C ARG A 77 16.26 -10.65 11.32
N LYS A 78 17.51 -10.42 10.91
CA LYS A 78 18.00 -10.68 9.55
C LYS A 78 18.17 -12.19 9.35
N ILE A 79 17.70 -12.71 8.22
CA ILE A 79 17.88 -14.10 7.82
C ILE A 79 19.36 -14.28 7.44
N LEU A 80 20.09 -15.13 8.16
CA LEU A 80 21.46 -15.50 7.79
C LEU A 80 21.42 -16.66 6.78
N ALA A 81 22.41 -16.73 5.88
CA ALA A 81 22.46 -17.78 4.86
C ALA A 81 22.52 -19.22 5.44
N GLU A 82 23.04 -19.34 6.67
CA GLU A 82 23.10 -20.60 7.43
C GLU A 82 21.75 -20.95 8.09
N ASP A 83 20.89 -19.95 8.31
CA ASP A 83 19.51 -20.09 8.79
C ASP A 83 18.58 -20.48 7.64
N ASN A 84 18.91 -21.55 6.91
CA ASN A 84 17.94 -22.22 6.04
C ASN A 84 16.79 -22.66 6.98
N PRO A 85 15.52 -22.23 6.79
CA PRO A 85 14.57 -22.11 7.90
C PRO A 85 14.16 -23.48 8.45
N ARG A 86 14.94 -23.99 9.41
CA ARG A 86 14.58 -25.13 10.25
C ARG A 86 13.75 -24.59 11.40
N TYR A 87 12.44 -24.68 11.20
CA TYR A 87 11.37 -24.84 12.20
C TYR A 87 11.68 -24.32 13.62
N VAL A 88 11.08 -23.18 13.97
CA VAL A 88 10.92 -22.77 15.37
C VAL A 88 9.50 -23.20 15.81
N PRO A 89 9.35 -24.13 16.77
CA PRO A 89 8.04 -24.54 17.26
C PRO A 89 7.33 -23.35 17.93
N GLY A 90 6.08 -23.08 17.53
CA GLY A 90 5.26 -21.94 18.01
C GLY A 90 5.01 -20.87 16.94
N ALA A 91 5.86 -20.80 15.91
CA ALA A 91 5.58 -20.07 14.69
C ALA A 91 4.85 -21.00 13.71
N THR A 92 3.64 -20.65 13.29
CA THR A 92 2.98 -21.33 12.17
C THR A 92 3.88 -21.24 10.93
N ASN A 93 4.51 -22.36 10.57
CA ASN A 93 5.26 -22.52 9.33
C ASN A 93 4.37 -22.16 8.13
N GLN A 94 4.51 -20.93 7.60
CA GLN A 94 4.32 -20.48 6.22
C GLN A 94 4.28 -18.93 6.16
N GLY A 95 5.40 -18.26 5.90
CA GLY A 95 5.37 -16.88 5.35
C GLY A 95 5.55 -15.68 6.29
N ASN A 96 6.37 -15.77 7.35
CA ASN A 96 6.71 -14.63 8.24
C ASN A 96 7.85 -13.72 7.71
N GLY A 97 8.28 -13.90 6.46
CA GLY A 97 9.19 -12.95 5.84
C GLY A 97 8.50 -11.59 5.74
N LEU A 98 9.18 -10.54 6.18
CA LEU A 98 8.66 -9.19 5.97
C LEU A 98 8.52 -8.98 4.45
N LYS A 99 7.42 -8.35 4.04
CA LYS A 99 7.16 -8.09 2.62
C LYS A 99 6.57 -6.70 2.43
N PHE A 100 7.00 -6.03 1.39
CA PHE A 100 6.31 -4.84 0.92
C PHE A 100 5.07 -5.28 0.15
N ASP A 101 3.90 -5.19 0.79
CA ASP A 101 2.61 -5.56 0.18
C ASP A 101 1.69 -4.35 -0.02
N ASN A 102 0.54 -4.60 -0.64
CA ASN A 102 -0.48 -3.60 -0.92
C ASN A 102 -0.92 -2.83 0.34
N ASN A 103 -1.00 -3.50 1.49
CA ASN A 103 -1.35 -2.84 2.75
C ASN A 103 -0.25 -1.87 3.20
N LEU A 104 1.01 -2.30 3.16
CA LEU A 104 2.13 -1.42 3.53
C LEU A 104 2.23 -0.21 2.59
N MET A 105 2.03 -0.42 1.28
CA MET A 105 1.93 0.65 0.29
C MET A 105 0.83 1.66 0.66
N ASP A 106 -0.35 1.18 1.04
CA ASP A 106 -1.48 2.04 1.40
C ASP A 106 -1.17 2.86 2.69
N SER A 107 -0.52 2.26 3.69
CA SER A 107 -0.10 2.97 4.91
C SER A 107 0.85 4.14 4.59
N TYR A 108 1.84 3.93 3.71
CA TYR A 108 2.75 5.02 3.29
C TYR A 108 2.04 6.10 2.45
N LYS A 109 1.11 5.72 1.57
CA LYS A 109 0.29 6.69 0.82
C LYS A 109 -0.58 7.54 1.75
N GLU A 110 -1.12 6.94 2.80
CA GLU A 110 -1.89 7.63 3.83
C GLU A 110 -1.03 8.64 4.61
N VAL A 111 0.22 8.29 4.93
CA VAL A 111 1.17 9.19 5.60
C VAL A 111 1.51 10.38 4.72
N ILE A 112 1.82 10.16 3.44
CA ILE A 112 2.02 11.25 2.47
C ILE A 112 0.79 12.17 2.49
N ARG A 113 -0.43 11.61 2.44
CA ARG A 113 -1.67 12.39 2.45
C ARG A 113 -1.81 13.23 3.72
N LYS A 114 -1.56 12.65 4.90
CA LYS A 114 -1.63 13.37 6.17
C LYS A 114 -0.60 14.51 6.25
N ILE A 115 0.66 14.23 5.95
CA ILE A 115 1.74 15.24 5.99
C ILE A 115 1.48 16.33 4.95
N ALA A 116 1.15 15.96 3.71
CA ALA A 116 0.88 16.91 2.64
C ALA A 116 -0.36 17.76 2.91
N ASN A 117 -1.43 17.22 3.49
CA ASN A 117 -2.59 18.03 3.88
C ASN A 117 -2.23 19.09 4.93
N LYS A 118 -1.37 18.75 5.89
CA LYS A 118 -0.88 19.69 6.92
C LYS A 118 0.07 20.74 6.33
N ASN A 119 0.97 20.33 5.44
CA ASN A 119 2.11 21.14 5.02
C ASN A 119 1.95 21.84 3.65
N VAL A 120 1.29 21.19 2.71
CA VAL A 120 1.05 21.68 1.33
C VAL A 120 -0.37 22.24 1.22
N GLY A 121 -1.34 21.58 1.83
CA GLY A 121 -2.76 21.95 1.82
C GLY A 121 -3.53 21.27 0.68
N ILE A 122 -4.76 20.85 0.99
CA ILE A 122 -5.62 20.05 0.09
C ILE A 122 -5.97 20.73 -1.24
N LYS A 123 -5.84 22.07 -1.33
CA LYS A 123 -6.07 22.85 -2.55
C LYS A 123 -4.85 22.98 -3.45
N ASN A 124 -3.70 22.46 -3.01
CA ASN A 124 -2.42 22.62 -3.71
C ASN A 124 -1.83 21.30 -4.19
N TYR A 125 -2.36 20.16 -3.76
CA TYR A 125 -1.93 18.87 -4.26
C TYR A 125 -3.06 17.85 -4.29
N SER A 126 -2.95 16.90 -5.22
CA SER A 126 -3.79 15.71 -5.30
C SER A 126 -2.97 14.55 -5.84
N SER A 127 -3.47 13.33 -5.68
CA SER A 127 -2.81 12.14 -6.20
C SER A 127 -3.82 11.10 -6.63
N TYR A 128 -3.48 10.32 -7.66
CA TYR A 128 -4.29 9.22 -8.16
C TYR A 128 -3.41 8.10 -8.72
N PRO A 129 -3.76 6.81 -8.48
CA PRO A 129 -3.02 5.71 -9.07
C PRO A 129 -3.23 5.68 -10.60
N LEU A 130 -2.20 5.32 -11.36
CA LEU A 130 -2.33 5.11 -12.81
C LEU A 130 -3.29 3.95 -13.11
N VAL A 131 -3.20 2.90 -12.29
CA VAL A 131 -4.10 1.74 -12.32
C VAL A 131 -4.86 1.69 -11.00
N TYR A 132 -6.16 1.90 -11.05
CA TYR A 132 -7.04 1.77 -9.89
C TYR A 132 -7.46 0.31 -9.73
N THR A 133 -7.09 -0.28 -8.60
CA THR A 133 -7.56 -1.61 -8.21
C THR A 133 -8.79 -1.52 -7.33
N SER A 134 -9.87 -2.20 -7.69
CA SER A 134 -11.01 -2.44 -6.81
C SER A 134 -11.13 -3.94 -6.48
N GLY A 135 -11.36 -4.24 -5.21
CA GLY A 135 -11.57 -5.59 -4.69
C GLY A 135 -12.31 -5.52 -3.37
N VAL A 136 -12.89 -6.64 -2.91
CA VAL A 136 -13.62 -6.69 -1.63
C VAL A 136 -12.65 -6.58 -0.46
N HIS A 137 -11.46 -7.16 -0.60
CA HIS A 137 -10.38 -7.08 0.36
C HIS A 137 -9.07 -6.68 -0.31
N ASN A 138 -8.16 -6.03 0.42
CA ASN A 138 -6.82 -5.70 -0.07
C ASN A 138 -5.99 -6.94 -0.48
N LEU A 139 -6.34 -8.12 0.05
CA LEU A 139 -5.75 -9.41 -0.32
C LEU A 139 -6.15 -9.87 -1.72
N ASP A 140 -7.23 -9.31 -2.27
CA ASP A 140 -7.74 -9.66 -3.60
C ASP A 140 -7.02 -8.88 -4.71
N ARG A 141 -6.37 -7.76 -4.38
CA ARG A 141 -5.62 -6.92 -5.34
C ARG A 141 -4.41 -7.65 -5.92
N ASP A 142 -3.99 -7.31 -7.15
CA ASP A 142 -2.74 -7.81 -7.72
C ASP A 142 -1.58 -7.54 -6.74
N LYS A 143 -0.77 -8.56 -6.46
CA LYS A 143 0.46 -8.40 -5.68
C LYS A 143 1.45 -7.48 -6.38
N LYS A 144 1.38 -7.37 -7.71
CA LYS A 144 2.21 -6.45 -8.51
C LYS A 144 1.69 -5.02 -8.50
N ALA A 145 0.50 -4.74 -7.94
CA ALA A 145 -0.05 -3.40 -7.87
C ALA A 145 0.83 -2.42 -7.07
N ILE A 146 1.70 -2.92 -6.18
CA ILE A 146 2.70 -2.11 -5.48
C ILE A 146 3.70 -1.43 -6.44
N PHE A 147 3.92 -1.99 -7.63
CA PHE A 147 4.82 -1.43 -8.64
C PHE A 147 4.11 -0.45 -9.59
N TRP A 148 2.79 -0.28 -9.46
CA TRP A 148 2.06 0.61 -10.35
C TRP A 148 2.24 2.07 -9.94
N PRO A 149 2.53 2.96 -10.91
CA PRO A 149 2.77 4.36 -10.62
C PRO A 149 1.58 5.03 -9.94
N THR A 150 1.87 5.91 -8.99
CA THR A 150 0.92 6.88 -8.46
C THR A 150 1.29 8.25 -8.99
N ASN A 151 0.36 8.89 -9.70
CA ASN A 151 0.52 10.25 -10.18
C ASN A 151 0.24 11.22 -9.04
N TYR A 152 1.08 12.23 -8.93
CA TYR A 152 0.90 13.39 -8.08
C TYR A 152 0.74 14.59 -9.01
N ILE A 153 -0.21 15.44 -8.68
CA ILE A 153 -0.30 16.78 -9.23
C ILE A 153 -0.20 17.76 -8.08
N VAL A 154 0.64 18.77 -8.24
CA VAL A 154 0.88 19.80 -7.26
C VAL A 154 1.02 21.14 -7.95
N THR A 155 0.63 22.22 -7.28
CA THR A 155 0.92 23.57 -7.76
C THR A 155 2.43 23.82 -7.73
N ASP A 156 2.97 24.46 -8.75
CA ASP A 156 4.38 24.86 -8.87
C ASP A 156 4.98 25.42 -7.56
N GLU A 157 4.28 26.34 -6.87
CA GLU A 157 4.72 26.95 -5.61
C GLU A 157 4.95 25.95 -4.46
N LYS A 158 4.33 24.77 -4.53
CA LYS A 158 4.35 23.75 -3.47
C LYS A 158 5.07 22.46 -3.88
N GLU A 159 5.59 22.42 -5.10
CA GLU A 159 6.23 21.26 -5.69
C GLU A 159 7.36 20.73 -4.82
N GLU A 160 8.34 21.58 -4.50
CA GLU A 160 9.51 21.20 -3.71
C GLU A 160 9.13 20.70 -2.32
N LYS A 161 8.08 21.28 -1.72
CA LYS A 161 7.59 20.83 -0.42
C LYS A 161 6.98 19.43 -0.50
N LEU A 162 6.22 19.13 -1.56
CA LEU A 162 5.66 17.78 -1.75
C LEU A 162 6.74 16.76 -2.08
N LYS A 163 7.71 17.12 -2.94
CA LYS A 163 8.87 16.27 -3.25
C LYS A 163 9.65 15.92 -1.98
N SER A 164 9.95 16.93 -1.15
CA SER A 164 10.63 16.73 0.14
C SER A 164 9.86 15.81 1.11
N ILE A 165 8.53 15.89 1.16
CA ILE A 165 7.71 14.97 1.98
C ILE A 165 7.89 13.53 1.52
N ILE A 166 7.87 13.29 0.21
CA ILE A 166 8.01 11.94 -0.37
C ILE A 166 9.43 11.40 -0.17
N ASP A 167 10.43 12.25 -0.34
CA ASP A 167 11.84 11.85 -0.22
C ASP A 167 12.22 11.55 1.25
N ASN A 168 11.50 12.12 2.23
CA ASN A 168 11.75 11.95 3.66
C ASN A 168 10.76 10.99 4.35
N LEU A 169 10.18 10.03 3.64
CA LEU A 169 9.23 9.07 4.22
C LEU A 169 9.84 8.08 5.24
N SER A 170 11.16 8.01 5.32
CA SER A 170 11.89 7.27 6.36
C SER A 170 12.16 8.10 7.62
N SER A 171 11.71 9.35 7.70
CA SER A 171 11.94 10.24 8.86
C SER A 171 11.15 9.85 10.13
N ASP A 172 11.56 10.40 11.28
CA ASP A 172 10.86 10.24 12.57
C ASP A 172 9.42 10.74 12.53
N GLU A 173 9.16 11.88 11.85
CA GLU A 173 7.79 12.42 11.68
C GLU A 173 6.90 11.41 10.94
N SER A 174 7.44 10.76 9.90
CA SER A 174 6.71 9.74 9.15
C SER A 174 6.46 8.48 9.99
N LEU A 175 7.44 8.07 10.79
CA LEU A 175 7.32 6.92 11.70
C LEU A 175 6.23 7.14 12.76
N GLU A 176 6.15 8.33 13.34
CA GLU A 176 5.13 8.65 14.35
C GLU A 176 3.72 8.53 13.76
N ILE A 177 3.48 9.12 12.59
CA ILE A 177 2.19 9.04 11.89
C ILE A 177 1.85 7.61 11.48
N LEU A 178 2.85 6.82 11.07
CA LEU A 178 2.69 5.40 10.76
C LEU A 178 2.28 4.59 11.99
N ARG A 179 2.90 4.85 13.15
CA ARG A 179 2.55 4.21 14.42
C ARG A 179 1.11 4.51 14.82
N GLU A 180 0.68 5.76 14.70
CA GLU A 180 -0.71 6.14 14.95
C GLU A 180 -1.68 5.41 14.00
N HIS A 181 -1.31 5.27 12.72
CA HIS A 181 -2.17 4.63 11.73
C HIS A 181 -2.31 3.12 11.92
N GLU A 182 -1.25 2.45 12.36
CA GLU A 182 -1.24 1.01 12.60
C GLU A 182 -1.80 0.62 13.98
N SER A 183 -1.98 1.59 14.87
CA SER A 183 -2.56 1.37 16.20
C SER A 183 -4.05 0.98 16.12
N PRO A 184 -4.53 0.07 16.98
CA PRO A 184 -3.79 -0.64 18.04
C PRO A 184 -3.16 -1.98 17.60
N GLN A 185 -3.41 -2.47 16.38
CA GLN A 185 -3.03 -3.84 16.02
C GLN A 185 -1.55 -3.99 15.66
N PHE A 186 -0.90 -2.90 15.24
CA PHE A 186 0.51 -2.79 14.89
C PHE A 186 1.00 -3.86 13.91
N TYR A 187 0.14 -4.32 13.00
CA TYR A 187 0.44 -5.46 12.13
C TYR A 187 1.61 -5.21 11.18
N LYS A 188 1.86 -3.96 10.79
CA LYS A 188 2.96 -3.62 9.87
C LYS A 188 4.16 -2.97 10.53
N MET A 189 4.14 -2.79 11.85
CA MET A 189 5.22 -2.07 12.54
C MET A 189 6.59 -2.71 12.35
N GLY A 190 6.68 -4.05 12.32
CA GLY A 190 7.95 -4.71 12.02
C GLY A 190 8.53 -4.34 10.65
N HIS A 191 7.70 -4.10 9.64
CA HIS A 191 8.13 -3.66 8.31
C HIS A 191 8.58 -2.20 8.33
N ILE A 192 7.74 -1.35 8.94
CA ILE A 192 7.94 0.10 9.03
C ILE A 192 9.21 0.43 9.79
N GLU A 193 9.41 -0.18 10.97
CA GLU A 193 10.59 0.05 11.79
C GLU A 193 11.87 -0.48 11.15
N THR A 194 11.78 -1.57 10.37
CA THR A 194 12.92 -2.08 9.61
C THR A 194 13.36 -1.06 8.55
N LEU A 195 12.42 -0.57 7.74
CA LEU A 195 12.74 0.44 6.71
C LEU A 195 13.25 1.74 7.33
N HIS A 196 12.63 2.19 8.42
CA HIS A 196 13.05 3.39 9.13
C HIS A 196 14.46 3.26 9.73
N LYS A 197 14.76 2.18 10.46
CA LYS A 197 16.08 1.95 11.07
C LYS A 197 17.21 1.82 10.04
N LEU A 198 16.89 1.34 8.84
CA LEU A 198 17.83 1.22 7.73
C LEU A 198 17.86 2.47 6.84
N GLU A 199 17.06 3.49 7.17
CA GLU A 199 16.90 4.72 6.40
C GLU A 199 16.50 4.50 4.92
N ILE A 200 15.82 3.39 4.63
CA ILE A 200 15.43 3.03 3.27
C ILE A 200 14.11 3.69 2.93
N ALA A 201 14.11 4.52 1.89
CA ALA A 201 12.90 5.15 1.38
C ALA A 201 11.92 4.07 0.87
N PRO A 202 10.66 4.05 1.33
CA PRO A 202 9.66 3.07 0.91
C PRO A 202 9.18 3.30 -0.53
N LEU A 203 9.16 4.57 -0.96
CA LEU A 203 8.72 5.03 -2.27
C LEU A 203 9.80 5.89 -2.88
N ILE A 204 9.90 5.86 -4.21
CA ILE A 204 10.81 6.70 -4.98
C ILE A 204 10.03 7.46 -6.05
N ARG A 205 10.51 8.65 -6.39
CA ARG A 205 10.01 9.44 -7.52
C ARG A 205 10.63 8.93 -8.82
N LEU A 206 9.84 8.89 -9.89
CA LEU A 206 10.35 8.69 -11.23
C LEU A 206 10.93 10.00 -11.77
N GLU A 207 11.95 9.92 -12.62
CA GLU A 207 12.66 11.10 -13.16
C GLU A 207 11.76 12.00 -14.01
N ARG A 208 10.74 11.44 -14.64
CA ARG A 208 9.87 12.17 -15.56
C ARG A 208 8.90 13.07 -14.78
N GLU A 209 9.06 14.37 -14.98
CA GLU A 209 8.10 15.40 -14.57
C GLU A 209 7.50 16.11 -15.79
N TRP A 210 6.28 16.63 -15.61
CA TRP A 210 5.60 17.44 -16.61
C TRP A 210 5.06 18.70 -15.96
N ARG A 211 5.47 19.86 -16.48
CA ARG A 211 4.94 21.16 -16.11
C ARG A 211 3.87 21.56 -17.11
N ILE A 212 2.72 21.99 -16.61
CA ILE A 212 1.56 22.31 -17.44
C ILE A 212 0.75 23.45 -16.83
N GLY A 213 0.30 24.39 -17.68
CA GLY A 213 -0.59 25.46 -17.27
C GLY A 213 -2.04 24.98 -17.10
N ALA A 214 -2.83 25.68 -16.28
CA ALA A 214 -4.22 25.30 -15.98
C ALA A 214 -5.09 25.07 -17.23
N GLN A 215 -4.95 25.90 -18.26
CA GLN A 215 -5.76 25.80 -19.48
C GLN A 215 -5.44 24.52 -20.27
N GLU A 216 -4.16 24.23 -20.45
CA GLU A 216 -3.70 23.02 -21.13
C GLU A 216 -4.09 21.78 -20.32
N LEU A 217 -3.94 21.82 -18.99
CA LEU A 217 -4.34 20.71 -18.13
C LEU A 217 -5.82 20.41 -18.27
N ALA A 218 -6.67 21.44 -18.28
CA ALA A 218 -8.11 21.28 -18.46
C ALA A 218 -8.47 20.67 -19.82
N MET A 219 -7.65 20.86 -20.86
CA MET A 219 -7.84 20.24 -22.17
C MET A 219 -7.31 18.79 -22.22
N CYS A 220 -6.21 18.52 -21.52
CA CYS A 220 -5.56 17.20 -21.54
C CYS A 220 -6.17 16.21 -20.54
N ILE A 221 -6.94 16.69 -19.55
CA ILE A 221 -7.47 15.87 -18.45
C ILE A 221 -8.28 14.65 -18.94
N ASP A 222 -9.05 14.82 -20.01
CA ASP A 222 -9.90 13.76 -20.56
C ASP A 222 -9.08 12.68 -21.28
N PHE A 223 -7.82 12.99 -21.63
CA PHE A 223 -6.85 12.05 -22.17
C PHE A 223 -6.02 11.36 -21.08
N LEU A 224 -6.08 11.83 -19.83
CA LEU A 224 -5.44 11.19 -18.68
C LEU A 224 -6.29 10.01 -18.19
N VAL A 225 -6.38 8.98 -19.03
CA VAL A 225 -7.18 7.78 -18.75
C VAL A 225 -6.55 6.98 -17.61
N GLN A 226 -7.32 6.75 -16.55
CA GLN A 226 -6.98 5.81 -15.49
C GLN A 226 -7.43 4.41 -15.89
N MET A 227 -6.51 3.45 -15.84
CA MET A 227 -6.87 2.05 -16.05
C MET A 227 -7.56 1.54 -14.79
N ARG A 228 -8.65 0.77 -14.95
CA ARG A 228 -9.33 0.12 -13.84
C ARG A 228 -9.15 -1.39 -13.95
N GLU A 229 -8.69 -1.98 -12.86
CA GLU A 229 -8.61 -3.42 -12.69
C GLU A 229 -9.55 -3.82 -11.55
N THR A 230 -10.49 -4.71 -11.83
CA THR A 230 -11.51 -5.15 -10.87
C THR A 230 -11.36 -6.63 -10.54
N TYR A 231 -11.36 -6.94 -9.25
CA TYR A 231 -11.38 -8.29 -8.71
C TYR A 231 -12.76 -8.62 -8.17
N ARG A 232 -13.44 -9.59 -8.79
CA ARG A 232 -14.73 -10.09 -8.30
C ARG A 232 -14.56 -11.45 -7.64
N TRP A 233 -15.10 -11.59 -6.43
CA TRP A 233 -15.23 -12.89 -5.78
C TRP A 233 -16.19 -13.77 -6.58
N SER A 234 -15.73 -14.95 -7.01
CA SER A 234 -16.57 -15.93 -7.72
C SER A 234 -16.83 -17.19 -6.89
N GLY A 235 -16.54 -17.16 -5.58
CA GLY A 235 -16.81 -18.29 -4.69
C GLY A 235 -18.25 -18.30 -4.17
N PRO A 236 -18.69 -19.39 -3.54
CA PRO A 236 -20.05 -19.49 -3.02
C PRO A 236 -20.33 -18.37 -2.01
N VAL A 237 -21.48 -17.72 -2.17
CA VAL A 237 -22.02 -16.81 -1.16
C VAL A 237 -22.37 -17.65 0.05
N ILE A 238 -21.68 -17.44 1.17
CA ILE A 238 -22.12 -18.02 2.44
C ILE A 238 -23.29 -17.16 2.89
N ASN A 239 -24.51 -17.57 2.59
CA ASN A 239 -25.69 -17.02 3.24
C ASN A 239 -25.61 -17.42 4.71
N ILE A 240 -25.30 -16.45 5.57
CA ILE A 240 -25.41 -16.61 7.01
C ILE A 240 -26.87 -16.34 7.36
N ASP A 241 -27.75 -17.25 6.95
CA ASP A 241 -29.14 -17.32 7.41
C ASP A 241 -29.55 -18.79 7.37
N ALA A 242 -29.46 -19.45 8.53
CA ALA A 242 -30.26 -20.60 8.95
C ALA A 242 -30.15 -20.73 10.48
#